data_AF-A0A949S3W8-F1
#
_entry.id   AF-A0A949S3W8-F1
#
_cell.length_a   1.000
_cell.length_b   1.000
_cell.length_c   1.000
_cell.angle_alpha   90.00
_cell.angle_beta   90.00
_cell.angle_gamma   90.00
#
_symmetry.space_group_name_H-M   'P 1'
#
loop_
_entity.id
_entity.type
_entity.pdbx_description
1 polymer ?
#
loop_
_entity_poly.entity_id
_entity_poly.type
_entity_poly.pdbx_seq_one_letter_code
_entity_poly.pdbx_strand_id
1 'polypeptide(L)'
;MKCTAISQSAEKKDFYNLYEILRRLQPLELRNLLVEKYDIEGYNPYYLAKTFFYFDEVENSPEPLSLNGTTWKIVKNYLIRNQPKILKTFT
;
A
#
# COMPACT_ATOMS: atom_id res chain seq x y z
N MET A 1 6.96 -1.81 -19.68
CA MET A 1 7.81 -1.51 -18.51
C MET A 1 7.01 -1.86 -17.26
N LYS A 2 7.53 -2.80 -16.49
CA LYS A 2 6.76 -3.65 -15.57
C LYS A 2 6.59 -2.95 -14.22
N CYS A 3 5.36 -2.90 -13.69
CA CYS A 3 5.10 -2.57 -12.28
C CYS A 3 5.87 -3.47 -11.29
N THR A 4 6.55 -4.53 -11.75
CA THR A 4 7.56 -5.26 -10.96
C THR A 4 8.69 -4.35 -10.46
N ALA A 5 9.01 -3.25 -11.15
CA ALA A 5 10.02 -2.31 -10.66
C ALA A 5 9.55 -1.47 -9.47
N ILE A 6 8.23 -1.25 -9.33
CA ILE A 6 7.65 -0.56 -8.16
C ILE A 6 7.65 -1.51 -6.95
N SER A 7 7.41 -2.81 -7.17
CA SER A 7 7.56 -3.83 -6.13
C SER A 7 9.03 -4.03 -5.71
N GLN A 8 9.99 -3.92 -6.64
CA GLN A 8 11.43 -4.07 -6.35
C GLN A 8 12.07 -2.88 -5.61
N SER A 9 11.37 -1.76 -5.44
CA SER A 9 11.85 -0.61 -4.66
C SER A 9 10.85 -0.14 -3.61
N ALA A 10 9.80 -0.94 -3.35
CA ALA A 10 8.95 -0.71 -2.20
C ALA A 10 9.80 -0.92 -0.94
N GLU A 11 9.76 0.05 -0.04
CA GLU A 11 10.44 -0.04 1.24
C GLU A 11 9.40 0.02 2.35
N LYS A 12 9.79 -0.32 3.59
CA LYS A 12 8.89 -0.18 4.74
C LYS A 12 8.27 1.22 4.81
N LYS A 13 9.01 2.26 4.41
CA LYS A 13 8.52 3.66 4.35
C LYS A 13 7.24 3.82 3.50
N ASP A 14 7.10 3.08 2.40
CA ASP A 14 5.95 3.20 1.49
C ASP A 14 4.68 2.64 2.14
N PHE A 15 4.81 1.55 2.90
CA PHE A 15 3.73 0.98 3.68
C PHE A 15 3.33 1.87 4.85
N TYR A 16 4.29 2.57 5.47
CA TYR A 16 4.01 3.59 6.48
C TYR A 16 3.23 4.78 5.90
N ASN A 17 3.63 5.25 4.71
CA ASN A 17 2.91 6.28 3.99
C ASN A 17 1.48 5.80 3.65
N LEU A 18 1.34 4.57 3.14
CA LEU A 18 0.05 3.97 2.85
C LEU A 18 -0.83 3.88 4.10
N TYR A 19 -0.27 3.48 5.24
CA TYR A 19 -0.97 3.45 6.53
C TYR A 19 -1.48 4.84 6.95
N GLU A 20 -0.64 5.87 6.87
CA GLU A 20 -1.05 7.24 7.20
C GLU A 20 -2.10 7.78 6.22
N ILE A 21 -1.98 7.46 4.93
CA ILE A 21 -2.96 7.81 3.91
C ILE A 21 -4.30 7.15 4.20
N LEU A 22 -4.33 5.84 4.44
CA LEU A 22 -5.56 5.09 4.73
C LEU A 22 -6.23 5.49 6.05
N ARG A 23 -5.48 6.11 6.98
CA ARG A 23 -6.06 6.71 8.18
C ARG A 23 -6.76 8.04 7.92
N ARG A 24 -6.37 8.76 6.88
CA ARG A 24 -6.89 10.10 6.54
C ARG A 24 -7.89 10.08 5.40
N LEU A 25 -7.72 9.16 4.44
CA LEU A 25 -8.48 9.04 3.21
C LEU A 25 -9.25 7.72 3.20
N GLN A 26 -10.44 7.74 2.60
CA GLN A 26 -11.18 6.51 2.37
C GLN A 26 -10.49 5.68 1.26
N PRO A 27 -10.60 4.34 1.30
CA PRO A 27 -10.02 3.47 0.27
C PRO A 27 -10.45 3.82 -1.16
N LEU A 28 -11.64 4.42 -1.33
CA LEU A 28 -12.17 4.84 -2.63
C LEU A 28 -11.39 6.04 -3.20
N GLU A 29 -11.10 7.03 -2.35
CA GLU A 29 -10.29 8.19 -2.72
C GLU A 29 -8.87 7.77 -3.09
N LEU A 30 -8.30 6.82 -2.34
CA LEU A 30 -7.00 6.24 -2.67
C LEU A 30 -7.02 5.56 -4.04
N ARG A 31 -8.07 4.78 -4.35
CA ARG A 31 -8.22 4.17 -5.68
C ARG A 31 -8.26 5.23 -6.77
N ASN A 32 -9.06 6.28 -6.61
CA ASN A 32 -9.18 7.34 -7.62
C ASN A 32 -7.84 8.05 -7.83
N LEU A 33 -7.14 8.40 -6.75
CA LEU A 33 -5.80 9.00 -6.80
C LEU A 33 -4.78 8.09 -7.50
N LEU A 34 -4.84 6.78 -7.26
CA LEU A 34 -3.95 5.82 -7.92
C LEU A 34 -4.28 5.74 -9.42
N VAL A 35 -5.55 5.62 -9.79
CA VAL A 35 -6.02 5.59 -11.18
C VAL A 35 -5.57 6.84 -11.94
N GLU A 36 -5.75 8.02 -11.33
CA GLU A 36 -5.37 9.31 -11.90
C GLU A 36 -3.84 9.45 -12.01
N LYS A 37 -3.10 9.10 -10.95
CA LYS A 37 -1.64 9.31 -10.90
C LYS A 37 -0.86 8.39 -11.83
N TYR A 38 -1.31 7.16 -12.00
CA TYR A 38 -0.59 6.13 -12.74
C TYR A 38 -1.20 5.83 -14.11
N ASP A 39 -2.17 6.64 -14.56
CA ASP A 39 -2.83 6.53 -15.85
C ASP A 39 -3.20 5.07 -16.16
N ILE A 40 -3.88 4.46 -15.18
CA ILE A 40 -4.03 3.00 -15.07
C ILE A 40 -5.10 2.47 -16.04
N GLU A 41 -5.27 3.07 -17.22
CA GLU A 41 -6.34 2.71 -18.18
C GLU A 41 -6.24 1.25 -18.70
N GLY A 42 -5.17 0.50 -18.35
CA GLY A 42 -5.04 -0.92 -18.66
C GLY A 42 -4.60 -1.84 -17.51
N TYR A 43 -4.40 -1.33 -16.29
CA TYR A 43 -3.97 -2.17 -15.16
C TYR A 43 -5.15 -2.47 -14.24
N ASN A 44 -5.28 -3.73 -13.83
CA ASN A 44 -6.36 -4.14 -12.97
C ASN A 44 -6.12 -3.59 -11.53
N PRO A 45 -6.95 -2.66 -11.02
CA PRO A 45 -6.78 -2.06 -9.69
C PRO A 45 -6.77 -3.11 -8.57
N TYR A 46 -7.42 -4.26 -8.77
CA TYR A 46 -7.35 -5.39 -7.85
C TYR A 46 -5.94 -5.97 -7.71
N TYR A 47 -5.20 -6.11 -8.81
CA TYR A 47 -3.83 -6.60 -8.78
C TYR A 47 -2.90 -5.62 -8.08
N LEU A 48 -3.11 -4.31 -8.26
CA LEU A 48 -2.38 -3.28 -7.54
C LEU A 48 -2.68 -3.34 -6.04
N ALA A 49 -3.96 -3.43 -5.65
CA ALA A 49 -4.31 -3.56 -4.24
C ALA A 49 -3.69 -4.80 -3.60
N LYS A 50 -3.55 -5.89 -4.36
CA LYS A 50 -2.89 -7.11 -3.88
C LYS A 50 -1.42 -6.87 -3.52
N THR A 51 -0.68 -6.03 -4.26
CA THR A 51 0.74 -5.74 -3.95
C THR A 51 0.92 -5.04 -2.61
N PHE A 52 -0.07 -4.27 -2.15
CA PHE A 52 -0.05 -3.63 -0.82
C PHE A 52 -0.04 -4.61 0.36
N PHE A 53 -0.27 -5.90 0.11
CA PHE A 53 -0.25 -6.96 1.12
C PHE A 53 0.93 -7.93 0.97
N TYR A 54 1.87 -7.67 0.03
CA TYR A 54 3.10 -8.45 -0.11
C TYR A 54 4.21 -7.84 0.76
N PHE A 55 4.31 -8.30 2.00
CA PHE A 55 5.29 -7.81 2.97
C PHE A 55 6.69 -8.43 2.84
N ASP A 56 6.78 -9.64 2.25
CA ASP A 56 8.04 -10.39 2.13
C ASP A 56 9.16 -9.60 1.42
N GLU A 57 8.82 -8.83 0.39
CA GLU A 57 9.82 -8.04 -0.35
C GLU A 57 10.40 -6.88 0.48
N VAL A 58 9.70 -6.43 1.52
CA VAL A 58 10.09 -5.27 2.34
C VAL A 58 10.51 -5.62 3.76
N GLU A 59 10.39 -6.89 4.16
CA GLU A 59 10.71 -7.33 5.53
C GLU A 59 12.18 -7.01 5.89
N ASN A 60 13.09 -7.11 4.90
CA ASN A 60 14.53 -6.83 5.02
C ASN A 60 14.90 -5.35 4.79
N SER A 61 13.95 -4.50 4.40
CA SER A 61 14.18 -3.06 4.19
C SER A 61 14.42 -2.36 5.54
N PRO A 62 15.24 -1.29 5.59
CA PRO A 62 15.49 -0.54 6.81
C PRO A 62 14.19 -0.03 7.45
N GLU A 63 14.12 -0.06 8.79
CA GLU A 63 12.97 0.50 9.51
C GLU A 63 12.92 2.02 9.33
N PRO A 64 11.80 2.58 8.85
CA PRO A 64 11.67 4.02 8.69
C PRO A 64 11.58 4.68 10.07
N LEU A 65 12.14 5.88 10.17
CA LEU A 65 12.01 6.71 11.37
C LEU A 65 10.54 7.11 11.55
N SER A 66 9.82 6.39 12.41
CA SER A 66 8.45 6.74 12.74
C SER A 66 8.41 7.84 13.81
N LEU A 67 7.87 9.00 13.43
CA LEU A 67 7.74 10.15 14.33
C LEU A 67 6.74 9.93 15.48
N ASN A 68 5.82 8.96 15.35
CA ASN A 68 4.73 8.71 16.32
C ASN A 68 4.83 7.36 17.04
N GLY A 69 6.00 6.71 17.04
CA GLY A 69 6.15 5.36 17.62
C GLY A 69 5.38 4.26 16.88
N THR A 70 5.03 4.50 15.61
CA THR A 70 4.40 3.47 14.78
C THR A 70 5.46 2.43 14.43
N THR A 71 5.22 1.17 14.80
CA THR A 71 6.11 0.06 14.49
C THR A 71 5.64 -0.68 13.26
N TRP A 72 6.55 -1.41 12.61
CA TRP A 72 6.22 -2.21 11.42
C TRP A 72 5.07 -3.18 11.69
N LYS A 73 5.03 -3.73 12.91
CA LYS A 73 3.96 -4.61 13.38
C LYS A 73 2.58 -3.93 13.40
N ILE A 74 2.49 -2.67 13.80
CA ILE A 74 1.23 -1.90 13.80
C ILE A 74 0.73 -1.72 12.37
N VAL A 75 1.63 -1.33 11.45
CA VAL A 75 1.31 -1.13 10.03
C VAL A 75 0.79 -2.44 9.41
N LYS A 76 1.53 -3.55 9.58
CA LYS A 76 1.11 -4.87 9.08
C LYS A 76 -0.26 -5.28 9.61
N ASN A 77 -0.46 -5.19 10.93
CA ASN A 77 -1.72 -5.57 11.56
C ASN A 77 -2.89 -4.70 11.06
N TYR A 78 -2.68 -3.41 10.85
CA TYR A 78 -3.69 -2.52 10.32
C TYR A 78 -4.08 -2.89 8.88
N LEU A 79 -3.09 -3.13 8.01
CA LEU A 79 -3.32 -3.49 6.62
C LEU A 79 -4.05 -4.83 6.53
N ILE A 80 -3.58 -5.87 7.22
CA ILE A 80 -4.24 -7.20 7.24
C ILE A 80 -5.69 -7.10 7.72
N ARG A 81 -5.96 -6.32 8.78
CA ARG A 81 -7.32 -6.12 9.30
C ARG A 81 -8.23 -5.41 8.30
N ASN A 82 -7.71 -4.45 7.54
CA ASN A 82 -8.47 -3.68 6.56
C ASN A 82 -8.44 -4.28 5.14
N GLN A 83 -7.67 -5.35 4.92
CA GLN A 83 -7.53 -6.03 3.64
C GLN A 83 -8.86 -6.33 2.93
N PRO A 84 -9.88 -6.94 3.57
CA PRO A 84 -11.13 -7.23 2.88
C PRO A 84 -11.86 -5.96 2.44
N LYS A 85 -11.78 -4.89 3.24
CA LYS A 85 -12.38 -3.58 2.91
C LYS A 85 -11.67 -2.95 1.72
N ILE A 86 -10.34 -2.94 1.74
CA ILE A 86 -9.51 -2.37 0.68
C ILE A 86 -9.73 -3.14 -0.62
N LEU A 87 -9.60 -4.48 -0.63
CA LEU A 87 -9.79 -5.27 -1.85
C LEU A 87 -11.19 -5.11 -2.45
N LYS A 88 -12.24 -5.03 -1.61
CA LYS A 88 -13.62 -4.80 -2.07
C LYS A 88 -13.81 -3.43 -2.71
N THR A 89 -13.04 -2.41 -2.32
CA THR A 89 -13.12 -1.08 -2.95
C THR A 89 -12.39 -1.03 -4.30
N PHE A 90 -11.43 -1.93 -4.51
CA PHE A 90 -10.63 -2.02 -5.74
C PHE A 90 -11.14 -3.10 -6.72
N THR A 91 -12.23 -3.79 -6.36
CA THR A 91 -12.98 -4.74 -7.20
C THR A 91 -14.24 -4.05 -7.73
#